data_AF-A0A6N7WP14-F1
#
_entry.id   AF-A0A6N7WP14-F1
#
_cell.length_a   1.000
_cell.length_b   1.000
_cell.length_c   1.000
_cell.angle_alpha   90.00
_cell.angle_beta   90.00
_cell.angle_gamma   90.00
#
_symmetry.space_group_name_H-M   'P 1'
#
loop_
_entity.id
_entity.type
_entity.pdbx_description
1 polymer ?
#
loop_
_entity_poly.entity_id
_entity_poly.type
_entity_poly.pdbx_seq_one_letter_code
_entity_poly.pdbx_strand_id
1 'polypeptide(L)'
;SQQFHVSFERDQCANCPNKDRCKAKIHKRVSNVTVSIKSHERVKQQRFMESEEFRNLFKIRNGVETLPSLLRRQYHADRMPVRGLIRGRFFFGCKIGALNFKKLFTYRKGLGHYAQNPVLE
;
A
#
# COMPACT_ATOMS: atom_id res chain seq x y z
N SER A 1 23.02 -7.74 -1.44
CA SER A 1 22.01 -8.43 -0.61
C SER A 1 22.70 -8.92 0.64
N GLN A 2 22.63 -8.17 1.74
CA GLN A 2 23.30 -8.55 2.98
C GLN A 2 22.53 -9.70 3.65
N GLN A 3 23.24 -10.80 3.89
CA GLN A 3 22.73 -11.99 4.57
C GLN A 3 23.70 -12.35 5.69
N PHE A 4 23.15 -12.73 6.83
CA PHE A 4 23.92 -13.19 7.97
C PHE A 4 23.66 -14.68 8.13
N HIS A 5 24.75 -15.44 8.23
CA HIS A 5 24.72 -16.86 8.53
C HIS A 5 25.15 -17.05 9.97
N VAL A 6 24.29 -17.67 10.76
CA VAL A 6 24.60 -18.04 12.15
C VAL A 6 24.61 -19.55 12.23
N SER A 7 25.70 -20.09 12.78
CA SER A 7 25.90 -21.52 12.96
C SER A 7 25.74 -21.88 14.43
N PHE A 8 25.09 -23.00 14.67
CA PHE A 8 24.83 -23.57 15.99
C PHE A 8 25.22 -25.05 16.00
N GLU A 9 25.43 -25.60 17.18
CA GLU A 9 25.59 -27.05 17.32
C GLU A 9 24.31 -27.79 16.91
N ARG A 10 24.49 -28.98 16.33
CA ARG A 10 23.36 -29.79 15.87
C ARG A 10 22.37 -30.08 17.00
N ASP A 11 22.86 -30.53 18.14
CA ASP A 11 22.02 -31.05 19.22
C ASP A 11 21.22 -29.95 19.90
N GLN A 12 21.77 -28.73 19.97
CA GLN A 12 21.08 -27.55 20.45
C GLN A 12 19.85 -27.21 19.59
N CYS A 13 19.99 -27.27 18.25
CA CYS A 13 18.86 -27.02 17.35
C CYS A 13 17.90 -28.21 17.26
N ALA A 14 18.40 -29.45 17.36
CA ALA A 14 17.59 -30.66 17.25
C ALA A 14 16.56 -30.77 18.38
N ASN A 15 16.94 -30.31 19.59
CA ASN A 15 16.12 -30.31 20.80
C ASN A 15 15.52 -28.93 21.13
N CYS A 16 15.58 -27.98 20.19
CA CYS A 16 15.10 -26.62 20.44
C CYS A 16 13.56 -26.59 20.55
N PRO A 17 12.97 -25.98 21.59
CA PRO A 17 11.52 -25.81 21.71
C PRO A 17 10.89 -25.02 20.56
N ASN A 18 11.69 -24.18 19.88
CA ASN A 18 11.26 -23.35 18.75
C ASN A 18 11.62 -23.94 17.39
N LYS A 19 12.03 -25.22 17.31
CA LYS A 19 12.49 -25.86 16.07
C LYS A 19 11.52 -25.71 14.90
N ASP A 20 10.20 -25.75 15.17
CA ASP A 20 9.18 -25.66 14.11
C ASP A 20 9.02 -24.23 13.57
N ARG A 21 9.35 -23.21 14.38
CA ARG A 21 9.30 -21.79 14.00
C ARG A 21 10.64 -21.32 13.42
N CYS A 22 11.73 -21.87 13.94
CA CYS A 22 13.09 -21.57 13.51
C CYS A 22 13.41 -22.35 12.23
N LYS A 23 13.51 -21.66 11.09
CA LYS A 23 13.87 -22.28 9.80
C LYS A 23 15.38 -22.61 9.72
N ALA A 24 15.93 -23.21 10.77
CA ALA A 24 17.29 -23.71 10.81
C ALA A 24 17.43 -24.93 9.91
N LYS A 25 18.46 -24.96 9.06
CA LYS A 25 18.82 -26.16 8.30
C LYS A 25 19.79 -26.98 9.15
N ILE A 26 19.38 -28.20 9.49
CA ILE A 26 20.18 -29.13 10.29
C ILE A 26 21.05 -29.95 9.33
N HIS A 27 22.38 -29.85 9.48
CA HIS A 27 23.35 -30.66 8.74
C HIS A 27 23.92 -31.77 9.63
N LYS A 28 24.88 -32.55 9.10
CA LYS A 28 25.48 -33.67 9.82
C LYS A 28 26.10 -33.25 11.17
N ARG A 29 26.85 -32.14 11.20
CA ARG A 29 27.61 -31.67 12.38
C ARG A 29 27.09 -30.37 13.00
N VAL A 30 26.54 -29.48 12.19
CA VAL A 30 26.11 -28.13 12.60
C VAL A 30 24.72 -27.84 12.06
N SER A 31 24.03 -26.90 12.69
CA SER A 31 22.80 -26.32 12.16
C SER A 31 23.07 -24.87 11.77
N ASN A 32 22.46 -24.38 10.69
CA ASN A 32 22.60 -22.98 10.33
C ASN A 32 21.26 -22.28 10.11
N VAL A 33 21.24 -21.00 10.46
CA VAL A 33 20.12 -20.09 10.20
C VAL A 33 20.64 -18.98 9.30
N THR A 34 19.94 -18.74 8.20
CA THR A 34 20.22 -17.61 7.31
C THR A 34 19.17 -16.54 7.53
N VAL A 35 19.59 -15.37 7.98
CA VAL A 35 18.73 -14.19 8.10
C VAL A 35 19.16 -13.18 7.05
N SER A 36 18.27 -12.86 6.12
CA SER A 36 18.49 -11.77 5.18
C SER A 36 17.85 -10.49 5.71
N ILE A 37 18.51 -9.35 5.50
CA ILE A 37 17.94 -8.04 5.86
C ILE A 37 16.59 -7.84 5.16
N LYS A 38 16.50 -8.21 3.87
CA LYS A 38 15.26 -8.15 3.08
C LYS A 38 14.11 -8.94 3.71
N SER A 39 14.38 -10.14 4.25
CA SER A 39 13.35 -10.94 4.92
C SER A 39 12.83 -10.23 6.16
N HIS A 40 13.74 -9.65 6.96
CA HIS A 40 13.38 -8.91 8.16
C HIS A 40 12.59 -7.63 7.83
N GLU A 41 13.02 -6.86 6.83
CA GLU A 41 12.30 -5.68 6.34
C GLU A 41 10.90 -6.05 5.83
N ARG A 42 10.78 -7.15 5.09
CA ARG A 42 9.48 -7.65 4.61
C ARG A 42 8.55 -8.00 5.77
N VAL A 43 9.05 -8.65 6.82
CA VAL A 43 8.24 -8.95 8.01
C VAL A 43 7.80 -7.66 8.71
N LYS A 44 8.68 -6.67 8.81
CA LYS A 44 8.31 -5.34 9.35
C LYS A 44 7.21 -4.68 8.52
N GLN A 45 7.33 -4.71 7.20
CA GLN A 45 6.30 -4.19 6.30
C GLN A 45 4.98 -4.94 6.44
N GLN A 46 5.00 -6.27 6.54
CA GLN A 46 3.78 -7.07 6.75
C GLN A 46 3.05 -6.70 8.04
N ARG A 47 3.79 -6.57 9.15
CA ARG A 47 3.23 -6.11 10.42
C ARG A 47 2.64 -4.70 10.31
N PHE A 48 3.32 -3.80 9.60
CA PHE A 48 2.78 -2.47 9.34
C PHE A 48 1.51 -2.52 8.48
N MET A 49 1.46 -3.38 7.45
CA MET A 49 0.26 -3.54 6.61
C MET A 49 -0.97 -4.05 7.37
N GLU A 50 -0.76 -4.79 8.46
CA GLU A 50 -1.83 -5.28 9.34
C GLU A 50 -2.36 -4.18 10.29
N SER A 51 -1.62 -3.08 10.48
CA SER A 51 -2.02 -1.97 11.33
C SER A 51 -3.25 -1.22 10.81
N GLU A 52 -4.00 -0.62 11.74
CA GLU A 52 -5.13 0.25 11.38
C GLU A 52 -4.67 1.53 10.65
N GLU A 53 -3.52 2.06 11.03
CA GLU A 53 -2.89 3.21 10.36
C GLU A 53 -2.71 2.94 8.87
N PHE A 54 -2.10 1.80 8.52
CA PHE A 54 -1.92 1.41 7.13
C PHE A 54 -3.26 1.22 6.41
N ARG A 55 -4.26 0.61 7.07
CA ARG A 55 -5.60 0.46 6.49
C ARG A 55 -6.23 1.80 6.15
N ASN A 56 -6.05 2.83 6.97
CA ASN A 56 -6.58 4.17 6.71
C ASN A 56 -5.83 4.86 5.56
N LEU A 57 -4.49 4.80 5.55
CA LEU A 57 -3.68 5.30 4.43
C LEU A 57 -4.05 4.61 3.10
N PHE A 58 -4.29 3.30 3.13
CA PHE A 58 -4.70 2.52 1.97
C PHE A 58 -6.06 2.96 1.43
N LYS A 59 -7.05 3.24 2.29
CA LYS A 59 -8.36 3.78 1.86
C LYS A 59 -8.21 5.12 1.15
N ILE A 60 -7.38 6.02 1.68
CA ILE A 60 -7.10 7.34 1.07
C ILE A 60 -6.48 7.16 -0.31
N ARG A 61 -5.46 6.31 -0.42
CA ARG A 61 -4.79 5.99 -1.68
C ARG A 61 -5.77 5.46 -2.72
N ASN A 62 -6.62 4.50 -2.37
CA ASN A 62 -7.64 3.97 -3.27
C ASN A 62 -8.60 5.07 -3.76
N GLY A 63 -8.95 6.02 -2.87
CA GLY A 63 -9.76 7.19 -3.22
C GLY A 63 -9.10 8.08 -4.29
N VAL A 64 -7.77 8.24 -4.24
CA VAL A 64 -6.97 8.98 -5.24
C VAL A 64 -6.82 8.19 -6.53
N GLU A 65 -6.45 6.91 -6.45
CA GLU A 65 -6.22 6.03 -7.60
C GLU A 65 -7.51 5.79 -8.43
N THR A 66 -8.69 5.97 -7.83
CA THR A 66 -9.97 5.90 -8.54
C THR A 66 -10.25 7.15 -9.38
N LEU A 67 -9.65 8.31 -9.06
CA LEU A 67 -9.92 9.59 -9.73
C LEU A 67 -9.68 9.56 -11.24
N PRO A 68 -8.54 9.03 -11.76
CA PRO A 68 -8.31 9.00 -13.21
C PRO A 68 -9.37 8.17 -13.94
N SER A 69 -9.77 7.03 -13.39
CA SER A 69 -10.83 6.18 -13.97
C SER A 69 -12.17 6.93 -14.00
N LEU A 70 -12.52 7.62 -12.91
CA LEU A 70 -13.74 8.40 -12.81
C LEU A 70 -13.78 9.56 -13.81
N LEU A 71 -12.68 10.30 -13.95
CA LEU A 71 -12.56 11.40 -14.92
C LEU A 71 -12.72 10.91 -16.36
N ARG A 72 -12.17 9.73 -16.70
CA ARG A 72 -12.32 9.14 -18.03
C ARG A 72 -13.74 8.64 -18.29
N ARG A 73 -14.31 7.88 -17.35
CA ARG A 73 -15.59 7.19 -17.55
C ARG A 73 -16.82 8.10 -17.37
N GLN A 74 -16.85 8.90 -16.30
CA GLN A 74 -18.02 9.74 -15.97
C GLN A 74 -17.90 11.16 -16.53
N TYR A 75 -16.68 11.69 -16.64
CA TYR A 75 -16.45 13.05 -17.12
C TYR A 75 -15.90 13.08 -18.54
N HIS A 76 -15.69 11.95 -19.20
CA HIS A 76 -15.23 11.84 -20.60
C HIS A 76 -13.96 12.66 -20.88
N ALA A 77 -12.99 12.62 -19.97
CA ALA A 77 -11.74 13.37 -20.10
C ALA A 77 -10.95 13.03 -21.37
N ASP A 78 -11.00 11.79 -21.86
CA ASP A 78 -10.27 11.37 -23.06
C ASP A 78 -10.98 11.76 -24.36
N ARG A 79 -12.27 12.12 -24.32
CA ARG A 79 -13.10 12.44 -25.49
C ARG A 79 -13.54 13.91 -25.51
N MET A 80 -12.69 14.80 -25.04
CA MET A 80 -13.00 16.24 -25.03
C MET A 80 -12.99 16.81 -26.46
N PRO A 81 -14.05 17.51 -26.91
CA PRO A 81 -14.13 18.09 -28.24
C PRO A 81 -13.36 19.43 -28.34
N VAL A 82 -12.16 19.49 -27.75
CA VAL A 82 -11.31 20.69 -27.76
C VAL A 82 -9.93 20.36 -28.28
N ARG A 83 -9.37 21.25 -29.09
CA ARG A 83 -8.02 21.13 -29.65
C ARG A 83 -7.09 22.17 -29.04
N GLY A 84 -5.82 21.81 -28.90
CA GLY A 84 -4.77 22.68 -28.37
C GLY A 84 -4.62 22.61 -26.84
N LEU A 85 -3.38 22.77 -26.37
CA LEU A 85 -3.00 22.53 -24.98
C LEU A 85 -3.69 23.48 -23.99
N ILE A 86 -3.84 24.76 -24.32
CA ILE A 86 -4.43 25.77 -23.43
C ILE A 86 -5.92 25.47 -23.20
N ARG A 87 -6.69 25.28 -24.27
CA ARG A 87 -8.11 24.94 -24.19
C ARG A 87 -8.31 23.57 -23.55
N GLY A 88 -7.47 22.59 -23.90
CA GLY A 88 -7.49 21.26 -23.28
C GLY A 88 -7.30 21.32 -21.77
N ARG A 89 -6.30 22.08 -21.28
CA ARG A 89 -6.06 22.28 -19.84
C ARG A 89 -7.24 22.94 -19.13
N PHE A 90 -7.81 23.98 -19.73
CA PHE A 90 -8.98 24.66 -19.16
C PHE A 90 -10.17 23.70 -18.99
N PHE A 91 -10.58 23.01 -20.06
CA PHE A 91 -11.72 22.09 -20.02
C PHE A 91 -11.47 20.88 -19.11
N PHE A 92 -10.24 20.36 -19.06
CA PHE A 92 -9.88 19.32 -18.11
C PHE A 92 -9.99 19.82 -16.67
N GLY A 93 -9.52 21.04 -16.38
CA GLY A 93 -9.68 21.71 -15.10
C GLY A 93 -11.15 21.87 -14.70
N CYS A 94 -12.03 22.27 -15.63
CA CYS A 94 -13.47 22.33 -15.39
C CYS A 94 -14.06 20.96 -15.02
N LYS A 95 -13.61 19.85 -15.62
CA LYS A 95 -14.05 18.50 -15.26
C LYS A 95 -13.60 18.11 -13.85
N ILE A 96 -12.36 18.44 -13.47
CA ILE A 96 -11.88 18.27 -12.10
C ILE A 96 -12.76 19.08 -11.13
N GLY A 97 -13.05 20.34 -11.47
CA GLY A 97 -13.94 21.20 -10.69
C GLY A 97 -15.32 20.57 -10.51
N ALA A 98 -15.96 20.13 -11.60
CA ALA A 98 -17.26 19.46 -11.55
C ALA A 98 -17.26 18.20 -10.67
N LEU A 99 -16.17 17.42 -10.71
CA LEU A 99 -15.98 16.28 -9.83
C LEU A 99 -15.86 16.69 -8.36
N ASN A 100 -15.06 17.71 -8.05
CA ASN A 100 -14.90 18.21 -6.70
C ASN A 100 -16.20 18.81 -6.14
N PHE A 101 -16.97 19.55 -6.94
CA PHE A 101 -18.29 20.04 -6.55
C PHE A 101 -19.24 18.89 -6.24
N LYS A 102 -19.31 17.86 -7.10
CA LYS A 102 -20.13 16.67 -6.83
C LYS A 102 -19.74 16.04 -5.49
N LYS A 103 -18.43 15.85 -5.23
CA LYS A 103 -17.94 15.32 -3.96
C LYS A 103 -18.34 16.20 -2.77
N LEU A 104 -18.18 17.52 -2.87
CA LEU A 104 -18.54 18.46 -1.82
C LEU A 104 -20.04 18.37 -1.48
N PHE A 105 -20.92 18.36 -2.49
CA PHE A 105 -22.36 18.26 -2.26
C PHE A 105 -22.76 16.89 -1.68
N THR A 106 -22.18 15.81 -2.17
CA THR A 106 -22.41 14.47 -1.61
C THR A 106 -21.98 14.39 -0.14
N TYR A 107 -20.83 14.99 0.21
CA TYR A 107 -20.36 15.11 1.59
C TYR A 107 -21.33 15.91 2.46
N ARG A 108 -21.71 17.12 2.02
CA ARG A 108 -22.65 17.98 2.77
C ARG A 108 -24.02 17.37 2.98
N LYS A 109 -24.46 16.46 2.09
CA LYS A 109 -25.72 15.72 2.21
C LYS A 109 -25.60 14.44 3.05
N GLY A 110 -24.40 14.09 3.53
CA GLY A 110 -24.16 12.85 4.27
C GLY A 110 -24.30 11.58 3.43
N LEU A 111 -24.29 11.68 2.09
CA LEU A 111 -24.53 10.55 1.18
C LEU A 111 -23.25 9.83 0.75
N GLY A 112 -22.08 10.33 1.15
CA GLY A 112 -20.79 9.82 0.71
C GLY A 112 -19.98 9.24 1.86
N HIS A 113 -19.36 8.09 1.60
CA HIS A 113 -18.39 7.48 2.50
C HIS A 113 -16.99 7.98 2.15
N TYR A 114 -16.46 8.90 2.95
CA TYR A 114 -15.11 9.42 2.82
C TYR A 114 -14.23 8.86 3.93
N ALA A 115 -13.02 8.42 3.58
CA ALA A 115 -12.03 8.06 4.58
C ALA A 115 -11.60 9.31 5.34
N GLN A 116 -11.49 9.22 6.67
CA GLN A 116 -10.86 10.26 7.47
C GLN A 116 -9.40 10.41 7.02
N ASN A 117 -8.97 11.65 6.84
CA ASN A 117 -7.59 11.97 6.50
C ASN A 117 -6.85 12.34 7.79
N PRO A 118 -5.97 11.47 8.31
CA PRO A 118 -5.27 11.72 9.57
C PRO A 118 -4.29 12.89 9.47
N VAL A 119 -4.02 13.42 8.27
CA VAL A 119 -3.18 14.62 8.07
C VAL A 119 -3.98 15.92 8.24
N LEU A 120 -5.30 15.86 8.19
CA LEU A 120 -6.20 17.02 8.30
C LEU A 120 -6.94 17.08 9.65
N GLU A 121 -6.56 16.21 10.59
CA GLU A 121 -7.03 16.22 11.98
C GLU A 121 -6.19 17.17 12.84
#